data_AF-A0A419DVI0-F1
#
_entry.id   AF-A0A419DVI0-F1
#
_cell.length_a   1.000
_cell.length_b   1.000
_cell.length_c   1.000
_cell.angle_alpha   90.00
_cell.angle_beta   90.00
_cell.angle_gamma   90.00
#
_symmetry.space_group_name_H-M   'P 1'
#
loop_
_entity.id
_entity.type
_entity.pdbx_description
1 polymer ?
#
loop_
_entity_poly.entity_id
_entity_poly.type
_entity_poly.pdbx_seq_one_letter_code
_entity_poly.pdbx_strand_id
1 'polypeptide(L)' 'MKYNCQICNREIDDFVSVTHIKAEEYLLELIRKDHPEWKEKDKTCHKCVEYYRRLVKDAEI' A
#
# COMPACT_ATOMS: atom_id res chain seq x y z
N MET A 1 15.79 -3.12 -14.30
CA MET A 1 16.11 -3.54 -12.92
C MET A 1 14.80 -3.88 -12.22
N LYS A 2 14.82 -4.62 -11.12
CA LYS A 2 13.59 -4.93 -10.36
C LYS A 2 13.73 -4.36 -8.95
N TYR A 3 12.65 -3.77 -8.45
CA TYR A 3 12.58 -3.11 -7.16
C TYR A 3 11.54 -3.79 -6.29
N ASN A 4 11.89 -4.08 -5.04
CA ASN A 4 10.94 -4.60 -4.07
C ASN A 4 10.16 -3.47 -3.42
N CYS A 5 8.86 -3.40 -3.69
CA CYS A 5 7.97 -2.41 -3.11
C CYS A 5 7.90 -2.56 -1.59
N GLN A 6 8.17 -1.51 -0.84
CA GLN A 6 8.15 -1.55 0.63
C GLN A 6 6.71 -1.59 1.22
N ILE A 7 5.70 -1.32 0.39
CA ILE A 7 4.29 -1.28 0.79
C ILE A 7 3.66 -2.68 0.66
N CYS A 8 3.61 -3.22 -0.57
CA CYS A 8 3.05 -4.53 -0.87
C CYS A 8 4.04 -5.71 -0.84
N ASN A 9 5.35 -5.44 -0.74
CA ASN A 9 6.41 -6.45 -0.72
C ASN A 9 6.49 -7.31 -2.01
N ARG A 10 6.02 -6.79 -3.15
CA ARG A 10 6.13 -7.42 -4.47
C ARG A 10 7.36 -6.93 -5.23
N GLU A 11 7.87 -7.79 -6.11
CA GLU A 11 8.93 -7.45 -7.06
C GLU A 11 8.30 -6.72 -8.25
N ILE A 12 8.73 -5.47 -8.47
CA ILE A 12 8.17 -4.57 -9.48
C ILE A 12 9.26 -4.21 -10.49
N ASP A 13 8.91 -4.16 -11.78
CA ASP A 13 9.82 -3.67 -12.80
C ASP A 13 10.09 -2.17 -12.60
N ASP A 14 11.35 -1.77 -12.69
CA ASP A 14 11.78 -0.38 -12.51
C ASP A 14 11.02 0.59 -13.43
N PHE A 15 10.67 0.17 -14.65
CA PHE A 15 9.92 0.96 -15.61
C PHE A 15 8.54 1.39 -15.12
N VAL A 16 7.89 0.57 -14.29
CA VAL A 16 6.56 0.84 -13.73
C VAL A 16 6.60 1.19 -12.24
N SER A 17 7.79 1.25 -11.64
CA SER A 17 7.99 1.45 -10.20
C SER A 17 7.33 2.73 -9.67
N VAL A 18 7.50 3.86 -10.36
CA VAL A 18 6.92 5.16 -9.98
C VAL A 18 5.40 5.11 -10.00
N THR A 19 4.81 4.53 -11.05
CA THR A 19 3.36 4.40 -11.19
C THR A 19 2.80 3.46 -10.12
N HIS A 20 3.51 2.36 -9.86
CA HIS A 20 3.14 1.41 -8.80
C HIS A 20 3.14 2.09 -7.44
N ILE A 21 4.22 2.78 -7.05
CA ILE A 21 4.30 3.48 -5.75
C ILE A 21 3.17 4.50 -5.59
N LYS A 22 2.90 5.32 -6.62
CA LYS A 22 1.81 6.30 -6.56
C LYS A 22 0.43 5.66 -6.40
N ALA A 23 0.19 4.54 -7.08
CA ALA A 23 -1.06 3.81 -6.96
C ALA A 23 -1.23 3.24 -5.54
N GLU A 24 -0.16 2.66 -4.98
CA GLU A 24 -0.13 2.11 -3.63
C GLU A 24 -0.37 3.21 -2.57
N GLU A 25 0.26 4.37 -2.71
CA GLU A 25 0.03 5.53 -1.84
C GLU A 25 -1.42 6.01 -1.91
N TYR A 26 -1.98 6.12 -3.12
CA TYR A 26 -3.37 6.51 -3.31
C TYR A 26 -4.36 5.53 -2.65
N LEU A 27 -4.12 4.23 -2.79
CA LEU A 27 -4.95 3.19 -2.14
C LEU A 27 -4.86 3.30 -0.61
N LEU A 28 -3.68 3.53 -0.05
CA LEU A 28 -3.52 3.76 1.39
C LEU A 28 -4.25 5.03 1.87
N GLU A 29 -4.25 6.10 1.08
CA GLU A 29 -5.02 7.31 1.39
C GLU A 29 -6.53 7.05 1.39
N LEU A 30 -7.04 6.25 0.45
CA LEU A 30 -8.45 5.86 0.41
C LEU A 30 -8.83 5.03 1.64
N ILE A 31 -8.02 4.03 2.00
CA ILE A 31 -8.22 3.20 3.19
C ILE A 31 -8.24 4.08 4.45
N ARG A 32 -7.35 5.08 4.56
CA ARG A 32 -7.34 6.03 5.67
C ARG A 32 -8.60 6.89 5.74
N LYS A 33 -9.18 7.27 4.60
CA LYS A 33 -10.42 8.04 4.54
C LYS A 33 -11.63 7.19 4.90
N ASP A 34 -11.63 5.92 4.50
CA ASP A 34 -12.71 4.97 4.79
C ASP A 34 -12.70 4.53 6.27
N HIS A 35 -11.50 4.46 6.87
CA HIS A 35 -11.29 4.06 8.26
C HIS A 35 -10.73 5.19 9.13
N PRO A 36 -11.50 6.26 9.39
CA PRO A 36 -11.05 7.38 10.20
C PRO A 36 -10.76 7.00 11.66
N GLU A 37 -11.27 5.86 12.14
CA GLU A 37 -10.95 5.33 13.48
C GLU A 37 -9.55 4.69 13.57
N TRP A 38 -8.90 4.38 12.45
CA TRP A 38 -7.53 3.85 12.43
C TRP A 38 -6.46 4.95 12.46
N LYS A 39 -6.87 6.18 12.73
CA LYS A 39 -5.98 7.34 12.82
C LYS A 39 -5.07 7.21 14.04
N GLU A 40 -3.86 6.74 13.81
CA GLU A 40 -2.79 6.75 14.80
C GLU A 40 -2.21 8.17 14.90
N LYS A 41 -1.66 8.55 16.08
CA LYS A 41 -1.04 9.87 16.28
C LYS A 41 0.17 10.09 15.36
N ASP A 42 0.78 9.00 14.92
CA ASP A 42 1.91 8.99 14.02
C ASP A 42 1.47 9.08 12.55
N LYS A 43 2.33 9.65 11.70
CA LYS A 43 2.10 9.79 10.25
C LYS A 43 1.89 8.45 9.51
N THR A 44 2.10 7.34 10.21
CA THR A 44 2.03 5.98 9.68
C THR A 44 0.88 5.22 10.34
N CYS A 45 -0.24 5.08 9.63
CA CYS A 45 -1.31 4.15 10.00
C CYS A 45 -0.86 2.71 9.72
N HIS A 46 -0.45 1.98 10.76
CA HIS A 46 -0.04 0.59 10.66
C HIS A 46 -1.21 -0.30 10.22
N LYS A 47 -2.40 -0.08 10.80
CA LYS A 47 -3.63 -0.82 10.44
C LYS A 47 -3.99 -0.71 8.96
N CYS A 48 -3.79 0.48 8.37
CA CYS A 48 -4.07 0.72 6.97
C CYS A 48 -3.14 -0.09 6.06
N VAL A 49 -1.85 -0.17 6.42
CA VAL A 49 -0.86 -0.96 5.68
C VAL A 49 -1.13 -2.46 5.83
N GLU A 50 -1.47 -2.92 7.02
CA GLU A 50 -1.84 -4.34 7.24
C GLU A 50 -3.10 -4.73 6.45
N TYR A 51 -4.13 -3.90 6.50
CA TYR A 51 -5.36 -4.11 5.74
C TYR A 51 -5.08 -4.15 4.23
N TYR A 52 -4.29 -3.18 3.74
CA TYR A 52 -3.86 -3.13 2.35
C TYR A 52 -3.13 -4.41 1.93
N ARG A 53 -2.16 -4.88 2.73
CA ARG A 53 -1.42 -6.11 2.44
C ARG A 53 -2.32 -7.34 2.37
N ARG A 54 -3.36 -7.41 3.20
CA ARG A 54 -4.36 -8.49 3.12
C ARG A 54 -5.15 -8.42 1.81
N LEU A 55 -5.65 -7.24 1.42
CA LEU A 55 -6.37 -7.06 0.15
C LEU A 55 -5.51 -7.48 -1.06
N VAL A 56 -4.25 -7.05 -1.07
CA VAL A 56 -3.32 -7.38 -2.15
C VAL A 56 -3.06 -8.89 -2.24
N LYS A 57 -2.91 -9.57 -1.09
CA LYS A 57 -2.73 -11.03 -1.02
C LYS A 57 -3.98 -11.79 -1.44
N ASP A 58 -5.17 -11.31 -1.07
CA ASP A 58 -6.45 -11.93 -1.43
C ASP A 58 -6.79 -11.76 -2.92
N ALA A 59 -6.34 -10.65 -3.52
CA ALA A 59 -6.50 -10.36 -4.94
C ALA A 59 -5.53 -11.11 -5.88
N GLU A 60 -4.70 -12.02 -5.35
CA GLU A 60 -3.92 -12.95 -6.18
C GLU A 60 -4.88 -14.00 -6.78
N ILE A 61 -5.42 -13.68 -7.96
CA ILE A 61 -6.15 -14.58 -8.88
C ILE A 61 -5.14 -15.36 -9.73
#